data_AF-A0A9X8C1T8-F1
#
_entry.id   AF-A0A9X8C1T8-F1
#
_cell.length_a   1.000
_cell.length_b   1.000
_cell.length_c   1.000
_cell.angle_alpha   90.00
_cell.angle_beta   90.00
_cell.angle_gamma   90.00
#
_symmetry.space_group_name_H-M   'P 1'
#
loop_
_entity.id
_entity.type
_entity.pdbx_description
1 polymer ?
#
loop_
_entity_poly.entity_id
_entity_poly.type
_entity_poly.pdbx_seq_one_letter_code
_entity_poly.pdbx_strand_id
1 'polypeptide(L)'
;MKLTKEERIRLTYQIGDIIEQKCRRCYYNRSDDASFSINICAKCPTGQTLRQLGRYFDTEPRSRGGKTGNMPDGLTPARVRELNDQGIPDKEISIMFERSPSYVGKVKNRWRKQGLWQGPNQVPKKSSKRKRRNRHDESD
;
A
#
# COMPACT_ATOMS: atom_id res chain seq x y z
N MET A 1 -18.10 -4.68 -18.11
CA MET A 1 -18.16 -3.80 -19.29
C MET A 1 -17.33 -2.57 -19.01
N LYS A 2 -16.51 -2.12 -19.96
CA LYS A 2 -15.78 -0.85 -19.85
C LYS A 2 -16.71 0.24 -20.40
N LEU A 3 -17.06 1.22 -19.60
CA LEU A 3 -17.83 2.38 -20.06
C LEU A 3 -17.02 3.16 -21.08
N THR A 4 -17.68 3.65 -22.12
CA THR A 4 -17.12 4.61 -23.06
C THR A 4 -16.88 5.96 -22.36
N LYS A 5 -16.06 6.83 -22.96
CA LYS A 5 -15.75 8.16 -22.42
C LYS A 5 -17.02 8.99 -22.21
N GLU A 6 -17.98 8.89 -23.13
CA GLU A 6 -19.24 9.62 -23.09
C GLU A 6 -20.17 9.12 -21.99
N GLU A 7 -20.28 7.80 -21.80
CA GLU A 7 -21.06 7.23 -20.70
C GLU A 7 -20.45 7.59 -19.33
N ARG A 8 -19.12 7.62 -19.24
CA ARG A 8 -18.39 8.06 -18.04
C ARG A 8 -18.71 9.52 -17.71
N ILE A 9 -18.76 10.40 -18.72
CA ILE A 9 -19.13 11.81 -18.56
C ILE A 9 -20.57 11.93 -18.08
N ARG A 10 -21.52 11.24 -18.71
CA ARG A 10 -22.94 11.25 -18.31
C ARG A 10 -23.15 10.78 -16.87
N LEU A 11 -22.48 9.70 -16.48
CA LEU A 11 -22.54 9.18 -15.11
C LEU A 11 -21.94 10.16 -14.09
N THR A 12 -20.89 10.89 -14.46
CA THR A 12 -20.28 11.91 -13.60
C THR A 12 -21.28 13.03 -13.29
N TYR A 13 -21.96 13.55 -14.31
CA TYR A 13 -22.99 14.57 -14.14
C TYR A 13 -24.17 14.04 -13.32
N GLN A 14 -24.62 12.81 -13.59
CA GLN A 14 -25.70 12.17 -12.84
C GLN A 14 -25.37 12.02 -11.34
N ILE A 15 -24.12 11.68 -10.99
CA ILE A 15 -23.66 11.64 -9.60
C ILE A 15 -23.66 13.03 -8.97
N GLY A 16 -23.19 14.04 -9.71
CA GLY A 16 -23.21 15.45 -9.29
C GLY A 16 -24.61 15.91 -8.91
N ASP A 17 -25.58 15.69 -9.80
CA ASP A 17 -26.99 16.06 -9.57
C ASP A 17 -27.57 15.37 -8.34
N ILE A 18 -27.30 14.07 -8.16
CA ILE A 18 -27.78 13.32 -6.98
C ILE A 18 -27.19 13.89 -5.69
N ILE A 19 -25.91 14.22 -5.67
CA ILE A 19 -25.24 14.78 -4.49
C ILE A 19 -25.80 16.18 -4.20
N GLU A 20 -25.89 17.04 -5.21
CA GLU A 20 -26.33 18.42 -5.05
C GLU A 20 -27.80 18.53 -4.62
N GLN A 21 -28.68 17.73 -5.23
CA GLN A 21 -30.13 17.78 -4.98
C GLN A 21 -30.56 17.01 -3.73
N LYS A 22 -29.91 15.86 -3.42
CA LYS A 22 -30.43 14.93 -2.40
C LYS A 22 -29.53 14.82 -1.16
N CYS A 23 -28.22 15.04 -1.27
CA CYS A 23 -27.35 14.94 -0.10
C CYS A 23 -26.05 15.74 -0.23
N ARG A 24 -26.09 17.03 0.13
CA ARG A 24 -24.92 17.93 0.18
C ARG A 24 -23.80 17.50 1.16
N ARG A 25 -24.07 16.52 2.03
CA ARG A 25 -23.07 15.92 2.93
C ARG A 25 -22.23 14.83 2.26
N CYS A 26 -22.73 14.23 1.18
CA CYS A 26 -21.91 13.39 0.33
C CYS A 26 -21.06 14.30 -0.53
N TYR A 27 -19.84 13.89 -0.85
CA TYR A 27 -19.01 14.65 -1.76
C TYR A 27 -18.29 13.73 -2.75
N TYR A 28 -18.16 14.26 -3.95
CA TYR A 28 -17.47 13.63 -5.06
C TYR A 28 -16.03 14.14 -5.09
N ASN A 29 -15.05 13.24 -4.99
CA ASN A 29 -13.65 13.59 -5.14
C ASN A 29 -13.18 13.17 -6.53
N ARG A 30 -12.96 14.16 -7.38
CA ARG A 30 -12.37 14.03 -8.72
C ARG A 30 -10.91 14.45 -8.64
N SER A 31 -10.02 13.50 -8.42
CA SER A 31 -8.59 13.80 -8.36
C SER A 31 -7.95 13.82 -9.76
N ASP A 32 -8.47 13.04 -10.73
CA ASP A 32 -8.19 13.10 -12.18
C ASP A 32 -9.32 12.37 -12.97
N ASP A 33 -9.21 12.26 -14.30
CA ASP A 33 -10.19 11.56 -15.17
C ASP A 33 -10.23 10.02 -14.98
N ALA A 34 -9.40 9.47 -14.08
CA ALA A 34 -9.26 8.04 -13.81
C ALA A 34 -9.51 7.65 -12.34
N SER A 35 -9.46 8.61 -11.41
CA SER A 35 -9.54 8.40 -9.96
C SER A 35 -10.78 9.07 -9.41
N PHE A 36 -11.85 8.29 -9.49
CA PHE A 36 -13.16 8.67 -8.96
C PHE A 36 -13.36 8.04 -7.59
N SER A 37 -13.73 8.85 -6.61
CA SER A 37 -14.16 8.34 -5.32
C SER A 37 -15.32 9.17 -4.79
N ILE A 38 -16.33 8.48 -4.25
CA ILE A 38 -17.52 9.11 -3.67
C ILE A 38 -17.46 8.85 -2.17
N ASN A 39 -17.44 9.92 -1.39
CA ASN A 39 -17.60 9.80 0.05
C ASN A 39 -19.08 9.99 0.39
N ILE A 40 -19.64 9.03 1.13
CA ILE A 40 -21.07 8.90 1.36
C ILE A 40 -21.33 9.03 2.85
N CYS A 41 -22.20 9.95 3.25
CA CYS A 41 -22.53 10.11 4.65
C CYS A 41 -23.30 8.89 5.19
N ALA A 42 -23.19 8.65 6.51
CA ALA A 42 -23.64 7.41 7.14
C ALA A 42 -25.14 7.10 6.96
N LYS A 43 -26.00 8.13 6.90
CA LYS A 43 -27.47 8.00 6.77
C LYS A 43 -27.98 8.50 5.41
N CYS A 44 -27.16 8.50 4.37
CA CYS A 44 -27.57 9.02 3.07
C CYS A 44 -28.66 8.14 2.45
N PRO A 45 -29.88 8.65 2.16
CA PRO A 45 -30.94 7.87 1.53
C PRO A 45 -30.55 7.44 0.10
N THR A 46 -29.69 8.21 -0.58
CA THR A 46 -29.15 7.89 -1.92
C THR A 46 -27.80 7.18 -1.88
N GLY A 47 -27.31 6.82 -0.69
CA GLY A 47 -25.97 6.23 -0.52
C GLY A 47 -25.79 4.90 -1.24
N GLN A 48 -26.85 4.08 -1.38
CA GLN A 48 -26.77 2.83 -2.12
C GLN A 48 -26.63 3.06 -3.63
N THR A 49 -27.40 3.98 -4.20
CA THR A 49 -27.32 4.39 -5.60
C THR A 49 -25.94 4.98 -5.92
N LEU A 50 -25.43 5.87 -5.05
CA LEU A 50 -24.09 6.43 -5.21
C LEU A 50 -23.00 5.36 -5.14
N ARG A 51 -23.12 4.36 -4.26
CA ARG A 51 -22.17 3.22 -4.23
C ARG A 51 -22.21 2.40 -5.53
N GLN A 52 -23.39 2.15 -6.08
CA GLN A 52 -23.53 1.40 -7.34
C GLN A 52 -22.95 2.19 -8.51
N LEU A 53 -23.26 3.49 -8.61
CA LEU A 53 -22.73 4.38 -9.63
C LEU A 53 -21.20 4.53 -9.52
N GLY A 54 -20.66 4.64 -8.31
CA GLY A 54 -19.22 4.72 -8.04
C GLY A 54 -18.44 3.46 -8.47
N ARG A 55 -19.03 2.26 -8.34
CA ARG A 55 -18.38 1.00 -8.74
C ARG A 55 -18.09 0.92 -10.24
N TYR A 56 -18.86 1.63 -11.07
CA TYR A 56 -18.58 1.71 -12.50
C TYR A 56 -17.29 2.47 -12.82
N PHE A 57 -16.82 3.32 -11.90
CA PHE A 57 -15.54 3.99 -12.00
C PHE A 57 -14.39 3.23 -11.33
N ASP A 58 -14.69 2.27 -10.44
CA ASP A 58 -13.71 1.36 -9.82
C ASP A 58 -13.21 0.25 -10.79
N THR A 59 -13.53 0.33 -12.09
CA THR A 59 -13.14 -0.69 -13.09
C THR A 59 -11.66 -0.69 -13.44
N GLU A 60 -10.92 0.35 -13.07
CA GLU A 60 -9.46 0.31 -13.15
C GLU A 60 -8.90 -0.27 -11.84
N PRO A 61 -8.00 -1.27 -11.90
CA PRO A 61 -7.31 -1.70 -10.70
C PRO A 61 -6.57 -0.49 -10.14
N ARG A 62 -7.06 0.06 -9.02
CA ARG A 62 -6.35 1.10 -8.30
C ARG A 62 -4.93 0.59 -8.10
N SER A 63 -3.96 1.26 -8.70
CA SER A 63 -2.54 1.05 -8.44
C SER A 63 -2.21 1.58 -7.04
N ARG A 64 -2.81 0.95 -6.01
CA ARG A 64 -2.48 1.17 -4.60
C ARG A 64 -1.05 0.71 -4.27
N GLY A 65 -0.41 -0.03 -5.18
CA GLY A 65 1.02 -0.21 -5.17
C GLY A 65 1.63 0.98 -5.91
N GLY A 66 2.33 1.87 -5.19
CA GLY A 66 3.23 2.82 -5.82
C GLY A 66 4.11 2.11 -6.86
N LYS A 67 4.51 2.85 -7.91
CA LYS A 67 5.37 2.35 -9.00
C LYS A 67 6.37 1.35 -8.41
N THR A 68 6.37 0.13 -8.92
CA THR A 68 7.32 -0.90 -8.49
C THR A 68 8.71 -0.35 -8.74
N GLY A 69 9.31 0.25 -7.69
CA GLY A 69 10.59 0.92 -7.80
C GLY A 69 11.56 -0.06 -8.44
N ASN A 70 12.24 0.39 -9.50
CA ASN A 70 13.20 -0.40 -10.26
C ASN A 70 14.03 -1.24 -9.29
N MET A 71 14.03 -2.56 -9.50
CA MET A 71 14.85 -3.46 -8.71
C MET A 71 16.29 -2.97 -8.86
N PRO A 72 17.00 -2.65 -7.76
CA PRO A 72 18.37 -2.18 -7.87
C PRO A 72 19.22 -3.26 -8.54
N ASP A 73 20.13 -2.83 -9.41
CA ASP A 73 21.01 -3.74 -10.14
C ASP A 73 21.82 -4.58 -9.16
N GLY A 74 21.96 -5.88 -9.48
CA GLY A 74 22.64 -6.85 -8.62
C GLY A 74 21.81 -7.40 -7.45
N LEU A 75 20.60 -6.89 -7.18
CA LEU A 75 19.71 -7.47 -6.16
C LEU A 75 18.94 -8.68 -6.72
N THR A 76 19.61 -9.83 -6.78
CA THR A 76 19.05 -11.11 -7.23
C THR A 76 18.74 -12.05 -6.06
N PRO A 77 17.86 -13.06 -6.24
CA PRO A 77 17.64 -14.08 -5.23
C PRO A 77 18.92 -14.79 -4.79
N ALA A 78 19.84 -15.06 -5.72
CA ALA A 78 21.11 -15.71 -5.43
C ALA A 78 21.99 -14.83 -4.53
N ARG A 79 22.13 -13.54 -4.85
CA ARG A 79 22.90 -12.59 -4.05
C ARG A 79 22.34 -12.43 -2.64
N VAL A 80 21.01 -12.40 -2.51
CA VAL A 80 20.37 -12.31 -1.21
C VAL A 80 20.57 -13.60 -0.39
N ARG A 81 20.58 -14.80 -0.99
CA ARG A 81 20.91 -16.04 -0.26
C ARG A 81 22.34 -16.01 0.27
N GLU A 82 23.30 -15.70 -0.59
CA GLU A 82 24.71 -15.60 -0.23
C GLU A 82 24.94 -14.66 0.96
N LEU A 83 24.32 -13.48 0.95
CA LEU A 83 24.43 -12.53 2.06
C LEU A 83 23.74 -13.03 3.34
N ASN A 84 22.62 -13.74 3.22
CA ASN A 84 21.96 -14.34 4.39
C ASN A 84 22.79 -15.50 4.96
N ASP A 85 23.47 -16.28 4.11
CA ASP A 85 24.36 -17.37 4.52
C ASP A 85 25.61 -16.83 5.24
N GLN A 86 26.07 -15.63 4.86
CA GLN A 86 27.08 -14.85 5.60
C GLN A 86 26.54 -14.25 6.92
N GLY A 87 25.26 -14.43 7.24
CA GLY A 87 24.63 -13.95 8.47
C GLY A 87 24.15 -12.50 8.42
N ILE A 88 24.17 -11.85 7.24
CA ILE A 88 23.71 -10.47 7.08
C ILE A 88 22.18 -10.44 7.03
N PRO A 89 21.50 -9.72 7.93
CA PRO A 89 20.04 -9.67 7.97
C PRO A 89 19.46 -8.84 6.81
N ASP A 90 18.19 -9.10 6.48
CA ASP A 90 17.50 -8.44 5.35
C ASP A 90 17.48 -6.91 5.44
N LYS A 91 17.51 -6.38 6.66
CA LYS A 91 17.61 -4.93 6.92
C LYS A 91 18.93 -4.36 6.41
N GLU A 92 20.03 -5.02 6.72
CA GLU A 92 21.38 -4.58 6.32
C GLU A 92 21.56 -4.73 4.82
N ILE A 93 21.11 -5.85 4.23
CA ILE A 93 21.06 -6.03 2.78
C ILE A 93 20.26 -4.89 2.13
N SER A 94 19.10 -4.52 2.67
CA SER A 94 18.29 -3.43 2.11
C SER A 94 19.06 -2.10 2.07
N ILE A 95 19.86 -1.82 3.11
CA ILE A 95 20.66 -0.59 3.21
C ILE A 95 21.84 -0.64 2.23
N MET A 96 22.50 -1.79 2.04
CA MET A 96 23.58 -1.98 1.06
C MET A 96 23.16 -1.65 -0.38
N PHE A 97 21.87 -1.82 -0.70
CA PHE A 97 21.29 -1.51 -2.01
C PHE A 97 20.56 -0.15 -2.04
N GLU A 98 20.86 0.75 -1.09
CA GLU A 98 20.27 2.11 -1.00
C GLU A 98 18.73 2.11 -0.97
N ARG A 99 18.14 1.09 -0.34
CA ARG A 99 16.68 0.95 -0.20
C ARG A 99 16.22 1.08 1.23
N SER A 100 14.92 1.29 1.39
CA SER A 100 14.26 1.30 2.70
C SER A 100 14.57 0.00 3.47
N PRO A 101 14.76 0.03 4.80
CA PRO A 101 15.06 -1.15 5.64
C PRO A 101 14.15 -2.37 5.47
N SER A 102 12.93 -2.18 4.95
CA SER A 102 11.95 -3.24 4.71
C SER A 102 11.95 -3.79 3.27
N TYR A 103 12.83 -3.29 2.41
CA TYR A 103 12.78 -3.54 0.97
C TYR A 103 13.02 -5.01 0.62
N VAL A 104 14.13 -5.59 1.08
CA VAL A 104 14.47 -6.99 0.81
C VAL A 104 13.39 -7.95 1.32
N GLY A 105 12.80 -7.68 2.49
CA GLY A 105 11.67 -8.46 3.00
C GLY A 105 10.44 -8.42 2.08
N LYS A 106 10.12 -7.25 1.50
CA LYS A 106 9.05 -7.11 0.49
C LYS A 106 9.39 -7.82 -0.81
N VAL A 107 10.65 -7.77 -1.24
CA VAL A 107 11.15 -8.43 -2.46
C VAL A 107 11.13 -9.95 -2.30
N LYS A 108 11.61 -10.50 -1.18
CA LYS A 108 11.51 -11.93 -0.86
C LYS A 108 10.06 -12.43 -0.90
N ASN A 109 9.12 -11.66 -0.35
CA ASN A 109 7.69 -12.00 -0.42
C ASN A 109 7.19 -12.08 -1.88
N ARG A 110 7.67 -11.19 -2.77
CA ARG A 110 7.34 -11.24 -4.20
C ARG A 110 7.97 -12.47 -4.86
N TRP A 111 9.24 -12.77 -4.58
CA TRP A 111 9.92 -13.95 -5.11
C TRP A 111 9.31 -15.26 -4.63
N ARG A 112 8.81 -15.34 -3.40
CA ARG A 112 8.05 -16.52 -2.92
C ARG A 112 6.81 -16.78 -3.76
N LYS A 113 6.05 -15.72 -4.11
CA LYS A 113 4.87 -15.84 -5.00
C LYS A 113 5.23 -16.31 -6.42
N GLN A 114 6.47 -16.09 -6.84
CA GLN A 114 7.00 -16.50 -8.13
C GLN A 114 7.76 -17.84 -8.08
N GLY A 115 7.88 -18.49 -6.92
CA GLY A 115 8.67 -19.71 -6.74
C GLY A 115 10.20 -19.52 -6.72
N LEU A 116 10.68 -18.27 -6.79
CA LEU A 116 12.12 -17.95 -6.87
C LEU A 116 12.82 -17.89 -5.49
N TRP A 117 12.05 -17.90 -4.40
CA TRP A 117 12.56 -17.87 -3.03
C TRP A 117 11.89 -18.92 -2.16
N GLN A 118 12.68 -19.60 -1.35
CA GLN A 118 12.24 -20.55 -0.33
C GLN A 118 12.86 -20.17 1.01
N GLY A 119 12.05 -20.12 2.07
CA GLY A 119 12.51 -19.81 3.44
C GLY A 119 12.03 -18.47 4.02
N PRO A 120 12.14 -18.31 5.35
CA PRO A 120 11.66 -17.14 6.09
C PRO A 120 12.50 -15.88 5.79
N ASN A 121 11.98 -14.71 6.17
CA ASN A 121 12.76 -13.47 6.16
C ASN A 121 13.74 -13.49 7.34
N GLN A 122 14.97 -13.03 7.12
CA GLN A 122 15.95 -12.92 8.19
C GLN A 122 15.74 -11.61 8.93
N VAL A 123 15.14 -11.70 10.10
CA VAL A 123 14.97 -10.58 11.02
C VAL A 123 16.28 -10.31 11.76
N PRO A 124 16.61 -9.05 12.07
CA PRO A 124 17.77 -8.76 12.90
C PRO A 124 17.67 -9.52 14.22
N LYS A 125 18.72 -10.31 14.54
CA LYS A 125 18.82 -10.95 15.86
C LYS A 125 18.76 -9.84 16.90
N LYS A 126 17.72 -9.85 17.75
CA LYS A 126 17.63 -8.91 18.87
C LYS A 126 18.91 -9.10 19.70
N SER A 127 19.78 -8.11 19.72
CA SER A 127 20.82 -8.04 20.74
C SER A 127 20.10 -8.04 22.09
N SER A 128 20.40 -9.03 22.93
CA SER A 128 19.88 -9.10 24.29
C SER A 128 20.25 -7.80 24.99
N LYS A 129 19.28 -6.89 25.20
CA LYS A 129 19.50 -5.69 26.00
C LYS A 129 19.94 -6.13 27.40
N ARG A 130 21.20 -5.88 27.74
CA ARG A 130 21.72 -5.94 29.11
C ARG A 130 20.78 -5.14 30.01
N LYS A 131 20.23 -5.81 31.02
CA LYS A 131 19.37 -5.25 32.08
C LYS A 131 20.17 -4.18 32.83
N ARG A 132 19.97 -2.89 32.52
CA ARG A 132 20.52 -1.79 33.31
C ARG A 132 19.86 -1.83 34.69
N ARG A 133 20.65 -2.08 35.74
CA ARG A 133 20.24 -2.00 37.15
C ARG A 133 19.73 -0.58 37.45
N ASN A 134 18.54 -0.48 38.04
CA ASN A 134 18.07 0.73 38.71
C ASN A 134 19.03 1.08 39.86
N ARG A 135 19.45 2.34 39.96
CA ARG A 135 19.81 2.95 41.24
C ARG A 135 18.71 3.98 41.51
N HIS A 136 17.98 3.79 42.60
CA HIS A 136 17.12 4.84 43.17
C HIS A 136 18.03 5.88 43.81
N ASP A 137 17.75 7.14 43.49
CA ASP A 137 18.06 8.31 44.31
C ASP A 137 17.33 8.17 45.65
N GLU A 138 18.08 8.26 46.75
CA GLU A 138 17.54 8.47 48.08
C GLU A 138 17.98 9.89 48.47
N SER A 139 17.02 10.81 48.47
CA SER A 139 17.15 12.14 49.06
C SER A 139 16.84 12.02 50.55
N ASP A 140 17.77 12.48 51.39
CA ASP A 140 17.49 13.14 52.66
C ASP A 140 18.55 14.24 52.87
#